data_AF-A0A414RYW4-F1
#
_entry.id   AF-A0A414RYW4-F1
#
_cell.length_a   1.000
_cell.length_b   1.000
_cell.length_c   1.000
_cell.angle_alpha   90.00
_cell.angle_beta   90.00
_cell.angle_gamma   90.00
#
_symmetry.space_group_name_H-M   'P 1'
#
loop_
_entity.id
_entity.type
_entity.pdbx_description
1 polymer ?
#
loop_
_entity_poly.entity_id
_entity_poly.type
_entity_poly.pdbx_seq_one_letter_code
_entity_poly.pdbx_strand_id
1 'polypeptide(L)'
;REYVADSPFEYQKNCLLYLPQNLKKCRRGSQEEAEMIAGHIHSLICSTYGHTLVLFTSYHLMGNVYQMLRDEIPFPMIEVWRHSPEEITRFKQMDNAVLFAAGSCWEGVDFPGDMVSSLIIVRLPFAVPDPISEAQKKEYDCLKDYIQAVVVPDMQKKLRQGFGRALRTETDTCVVTILDERAGEDGRYHEEVMCALPKCKMAEDIKDVQRFIRNRKGVEYYL
;
A
#
# COMPACT_ATOMS: atom_id res chain seq x y z
N ARG A 1 -24.41 -20.82 -5.62
CA ARG A 1 -24.36 -20.41 -4.20
C ARG A 1 -22.89 -20.30 -3.84
N GLU A 2 -22.29 -19.11 -3.97
CA GLU A 2 -20.95 -18.86 -3.45
C GLU A 2 -21.06 -18.81 -1.93
N TYR A 3 -20.37 -19.72 -1.24
CA TYR A 3 -20.18 -19.64 0.20
C TYR A 3 -19.16 -18.52 0.44
N VAL A 4 -19.63 -17.37 0.91
CA VAL A 4 -18.74 -16.36 1.48
C VAL A 4 -18.45 -16.80 2.90
N ALA A 5 -17.28 -17.41 3.11
CA ALA A 5 -16.78 -17.63 4.46
C ALA A 5 -16.40 -16.26 5.04
N ASP A 6 -16.87 -15.97 6.25
CA ASP A 6 -16.43 -14.77 6.97
C ASP A 6 -14.91 -14.82 7.16
N SER A 7 -14.25 -13.68 6.96
CA SER A 7 -12.80 -13.60 7.14
C SER A 7 -12.45 -13.90 8.61
N PRO A 8 -11.41 -14.71 8.89
CA PRO A 8 -11.00 -15.01 10.25
C PRO A 8 -10.36 -13.80 10.97
N PHE A 9 -10.07 -12.71 10.24
CA PHE A 9 -9.32 -11.58 10.76
C PHE A 9 -10.21 -10.49 11.37
N GLU A 10 -9.89 -10.05 12.59
CA GLU A 10 -10.53 -8.90 13.27
C GLU A 10 -10.03 -7.55 12.72
N TYR A 11 -10.34 -7.21 11.46
CA TYR A 11 -9.82 -5.99 10.79
C TYR A 11 -10.05 -4.69 11.55
N GLN A 12 -11.21 -4.51 12.18
CA GLN A 12 -11.51 -3.28 12.95
C GLN A 12 -10.57 -3.07 14.14
N LYS A 13 -10.02 -4.15 14.69
CA LYS A 13 -9.15 -4.15 15.87
C LYS A 13 -7.68 -4.23 15.47
N ASN A 14 -7.38 -5.01 14.44
CA ASN A 14 -6.02 -5.38 14.02
C ASN A 14 -5.49 -4.53 12.86
N CYS A 15 -6.36 -3.80 12.16
CA CYS A 15 -5.96 -2.95 11.05
C CYS A 15 -6.36 -1.49 11.27
N LEU A 16 -5.41 -0.59 11.06
CA LEU A 16 -5.64 0.85 10.99
C LEU A 16 -5.46 1.30 9.55
N LEU A 17 -6.51 1.87 8.95
CA LEU A 17 -6.45 2.49 7.63
C LEU A 17 -6.13 3.98 7.78
N TYR A 18 -5.11 4.46 7.09
CA TYR A 18 -4.74 5.86 7.06
C TYR A 18 -4.78 6.42 5.63
N LEU A 19 -5.54 7.49 5.43
CA LEU A 19 -5.68 8.20 4.17
C LEU A 19 -5.28 9.66 4.42
N PRO A 20 -4.04 10.08 4.11
CA PRO A 20 -3.59 11.43 4.45
C PRO A 20 -4.40 12.51 3.72
N GLN A 21 -4.95 13.46 4.47
CA GLN A 21 -5.80 14.52 3.93
C GLN A 21 -5.02 15.57 3.11
N ASN A 22 -3.72 15.73 3.36
CA ASN A 22 -2.91 16.82 2.80
C ASN A 22 -2.10 16.43 1.55
N LEU A 23 -2.53 15.40 0.81
CA LEU A 23 -1.86 15.00 -0.43
C LEU A 23 -2.15 16.02 -1.54
N LYS A 24 -1.09 16.71 -1.99
CA LYS A 24 -1.19 17.65 -3.10
C LYS A 24 -1.29 16.90 -4.42
N LYS A 25 -2.14 17.38 -5.32
CA LYS A 25 -2.20 16.88 -6.69
C LYS A 25 -0.95 17.30 -7.46
N CYS A 26 0.00 16.39 -7.63
CA CYS A 26 1.22 16.61 -8.40
C CYS A 26 1.11 16.02 -9.82
N ARG A 27 1.95 16.50 -10.74
CA ARG A 27 2.10 15.88 -12.06
C ARG A 27 2.71 14.49 -11.90
N ARG A 28 2.10 13.48 -12.53
CA ARG A 28 2.59 12.09 -12.48
C ARG A 28 4.04 12.00 -12.96
N GLY A 29 4.91 11.42 -12.12
CA GLY A 29 6.33 11.22 -12.39
C GLY A 29 7.18 12.49 -12.28
N SER A 30 6.65 13.56 -11.69
CA SER A 30 7.43 14.76 -11.40
C SER A 30 8.32 14.59 -10.16
N GLN A 31 9.34 15.44 -10.07
CA GLN A 31 10.19 15.54 -8.88
C GLN A 31 9.39 15.95 -7.63
N GLU A 32 8.47 16.91 -7.78
CA GLU A 32 7.58 17.37 -6.70
C GLU A 32 6.74 16.23 -6.12
N GLU A 33 6.27 15.32 -6.98
CA GLU A 33 5.57 14.12 -6.54
C GLU A 33 6.49 13.20 -5.73
N ALA A 34 7.70 12.94 -6.22
CA ALA A 34 8.66 12.09 -5.53
C ALA A 34 9.01 12.64 -4.15
N GLU A 35 9.26 13.95 -4.04
CA GLU A 35 9.54 14.65 -2.77
C GLU A 35 8.40 14.53 -1.77
N MET A 36 7.17 14.80 -2.22
CA MET A 36 5.98 14.69 -1.38
C MET A 36 5.78 13.25 -0.88
N ILE A 37 5.85 12.26 -1.78
CA ILE A 37 5.67 10.85 -1.44
C ILE A 37 6.80 10.36 -0.51
N ALA A 38 8.05 10.79 -0.75
CA ALA A 38 9.18 10.48 0.12
C ALA A 38 8.97 11.01 1.54
N GLY A 39 8.53 12.26 1.70
CA GLY A 39 8.27 12.84 3.03
C GLY A 39 7.18 12.10 3.81
N HIS A 40 6.11 11.67 3.13
CA HIS A 40 5.07 10.85 3.76
C HIS A 40 5.58 9.46 4.14
N ILE A 41 6.30 8.79 3.24
CA ILE A 41 6.88 7.46 3.51
C ILE A 41 7.89 7.53 4.66
N HIS A 42 8.76 8.53 4.70
CA HIS A 42 9.69 8.78 5.80
C HIS A 42 8.97 8.85 7.15
N SER A 43 7.96 9.73 7.22
CA SER A 43 7.17 9.93 8.44
C SER A 43 6.48 8.65 8.90
N LEU A 44 5.96 7.85 7.96
CA LEU A 44 5.31 6.58 8.24
C LEU A 44 6.30 5.53 8.74
N ILE A 45 7.43 5.37 8.05
CA ILE A 45 8.50 4.45 8.44
C ILE A 45 8.99 4.76 9.86
N CYS A 46 9.23 6.04 10.17
CA CYS A 46 9.64 6.43 11.52
C CYS A 46 8.53 6.16 12.56
N SER A 47 7.26 6.35 12.18
CA SER A 47 6.11 6.12 13.06
C SER A 47 5.83 4.64 13.33
N THR A 48 6.23 3.77 12.41
CA THR A 48 6.12 2.31 12.55
C THR A 48 7.46 1.64 12.84
N TYR A 49 8.51 2.42 13.11
CA TYR A 49 9.83 1.92 13.46
C TYR A 49 10.40 0.90 12.44
N GLY A 50 10.26 1.20 11.15
CA GLY A 50 10.57 0.26 10.08
C GLY A 50 9.41 -0.69 9.82
N HIS A 51 9.68 -2.00 9.68
CA HIS A 51 8.66 -3.05 9.46
C HIS A 51 7.66 -2.71 8.35
N THR A 52 8.16 -2.12 7.25
CA THR A 52 7.33 -1.46 6.25
C THR A 52 7.46 -2.11 4.88
N LEU A 53 6.33 -2.38 4.23
CA LEU A 53 6.24 -2.70 2.81
C LEU A 53 5.64 -1.51 2.06
N VAL A 54 6.40 -0.96 1.13
CA VAL A 54 5.97 0.13 0.24
C VAL A 54 5.69 -0.41 -1.15
N LEU A 55 4.42 -0.45 -1.53
CA LEU A 55 3.94 -0.92 -2.84
C LEU A 55 3.77 0.25 -3.82
N PHE A 56 4.61 0.24 -4.84
CA PHE A 56 4.55 1.17 -5.96
C PHE A 56 3.86 0.54 -7.17
N THR A 57 3.25 1.39 -7.99
CA THR A 57 2.71 1.06 -9.32
C THR A 57 3.66 1.47 -10.45
N SER A 58 4.81 2.07 -10.11
CA SER A 58 5.82 2.57 -11.05
C SER A 58 7.22 2.36 -10.49
N TYR A 59 8.05 1.61 -11.23
CA TYR A 59 9.47 1.42 -10.91
C TYR A 59 10.26 2.74 -10.93
N HIS A 60 9.88 3.68 -11.80
CA HIS A 60 10.55 4.98 -11.87
C HIS A 60 10.35 5.79 -10.57
N LEU A 61 9.10 5.86 -10.10
CA LEU A 61 8.80 6.56 -8.84
C LEU A 61 9.43 5.85 -7.63
N MET A 62 9.39 4.52 -7.62
CA MET A 62 10.05 3.70 -6.59
C MET A 62 11.53 4.03 -6.49
N GLY A 63 12.26 4.01 -7.61
CA GLY A 63 13.69 4.31 -7.63
C GLY A 63 14.01 5.73 -7.16
N ASN A 64 13.25 6.73 -7.60
CA ASN A 64 13.45 8.12 -7.17
C ASN A 64 13.26 8.26 -5.66
N VAL A 65 12.15 7.75 -5.12
CA VAL A 65 11.85 7.84 -3.68
C VAL A 65 12.86 7.04 -2.85
N TYR A 66 13.28 5.86 -3.32
CA TYR A 66 14.30 5.06 -2.66
C TYR A 66 15.62 5.83 -2.51
N GLN A 67 16.10 6.46 -3.57
CA GLN A 67 17.35 7.24 -3.53
C GLN A 67 17.26 8.46 -2.60
N MET A 68 16.06 9.02 -2.40
CA MET A 68 15.87 10.14 -1.48
C MET A 68 15.86 9.71 -0.01
N LEU A 69 15.50 8.46 0.27
CA LEU A 69 15.32 7.98 1.65
C LEU A 69 16.46 7.12 2.17
N ARG A 70 17.28 6.52 1.30
CA ARG A 70 18.35 5.57 1.66
C ARG A 70 19.32 6.04 2.75
N ASP A 71 19.55 7.34 2.86
CA ASP A 71 20.47 7.94 3.83
C ASP A 71 19.73 8.76 4.92
N GLU A 72 18.40 8.81 4.85
CA GLU A 72 17.52 9.62 5.73
C GLU A 72 16.75 8.79 6.77
N ILE A 73 16.74 7.46 6.61
CA ILE A 73 16.05 6.55 7.53
C ILE A 73 17.03 5.61 8.25
N PRO A 74 16.81 5.30 9.54
CA PRO A 74 17.73 4.47 10.33
C PRO A 74 17.47 2.95 10.16
N PHE A 75 16.79 2.53 9.10
CA PHE A 75 16.40 1.13 8.88
C PHE A 75 16.99 0.61 7.58
N PRO A 76 17.43 -0.67 7.52
CA PRO A 76 17.83 -1.30 6.26
C PRO A 76 16.73 -1.18 5.19
N MET A 77 17.11 -0.74 4.00
CA MET A 77 16.22 -0.65 2.85
C MET A 77 16.59 -1.70 1.81
N ILE A 78 15.55 -2.32 1.23
CA ILE A 78 15.68 -3.26 0.11
C ILE A 78 14.72 -2.83 -0.99
N GLU A 79 15.20 -2.80 -2.22
CA GLU A 79 14.39 -2.57 -3.41
C GLU A 79 14.22 -3.84 -4.23
N VAL A 80 12.98 -4.19 -4.56
CA VAL A 80 12.65 -5.34 -5.40
C VAL A 80 12.26 -4.87 -6.79
N TRP A 81 13.19 -5.10 -7.72
CA TRP A 81 12.97 -4.90 -9.14
C TRP A 81 12.30 -6.12 -9.79
N ARG A 82 12.17 -6.13 -11.12
CA ARG A 82 11.55 -7.24 -11.84
C ARG A 82 12.34 -8.53 -11.63
N HIS A 83 11.66 -9.59 -11.19
CA HIS A 83 12.21 -10.95 -11.07
C HIS A 83 13.40 -11.09 -10.10
N SER A 84 13.33 -10.47 -8.91
CA SER A 84 14.38 -10.57 -7.88
C SER A 84 13.88 -11.32 -6.63
N PRO A 85 13.64 -12.65 -6.68
CA PRO A 85 13.21 -13.43 -5.52
C PRO A 85 14.27 -13.47 -4.41
N GLU A 86 15.54 -13.26 -4.76
CA GLU A 86 16.67 -13.17 -3.82
C GLU A 86 16.51 -12.00 -2.86
N GLU A 87 16.08 -10.82 -3.33
CA GLU A 87 15.88 -9.63 -2.47
C GLU A 87 14.70 -9.82 -1.50
N ILE A 88 13.65 -10.54 -1.93
CA ILE A 88 12.55 -10.92 -1.03
C ILE A 88 13.07 -11.87 0.05
N THR A 89 13.93 -12.82 -0.31
CA THR A 89 14.53 -13.77 0.64
C THR A 89 15.44 -13.05 1.62
N ARG A 90 16.25 -12.10 1.14
CA ARG A 90 17.10 -11.24 1.95
C ARG A 90 16.28 -10.40 2.93
N PHE A 91 15.18 -9.81 2.49
CA PHE A 91 14.27 -9.05 3.36
C PHE A 91 13.68 -9.94 4.47
N LYS A 92 13.30 -11.18 4.14
CA LYS A 92 12.79 -12.13 5.13
C LYS A 92 13.80 -12.58 6.19
N GLN A 93 15.10 -12.34 5.96
CA GLN A 93 16.17 -12.64 6.92
C GLN A 93 16.51 -11.44 7.80
N MET A 94 15.87 -10.29 7.58
CA MET A 94 16.05 -9.09 8.40
C MET A 94 14.96 -9.01 9.46
N ASP A 95 15.35 -8.70 10.69
CA ASP A 95 14.41 -8.54 11.80
C ASP A 95 13.59 -7.24 11.69
N ASN A 96 14.23 -6.16 11.22
CA ASN A 96 13.59 -4.86 10.98
C ASN A 96 14.16 -4.23 9.70
N ALA A 97 13.31 -4.07 8.69
CA ALA A 97 13.68 -3.48 7.42
C ALA A 97 12.49 -2.82 6.72
N VAL A 98 12.79 -2.09 5.64
CA VAL A 98 11.81 -1.50 4.74
C VAL A 98 11.97 -2.07 3.33
N LEU A 99 10.90 -2.65 2.81
CA LEU A 99 10.85 -3.21 1.46
C LEU A 99 10.14 -2.25 0.51
N PHE A 100 10.87 -1.78 -0.49
CA PHE A 100 10.34 -1.04 -1.62
C PHE A 100 10.08 -2.02 -2.76
N ALA A 101 8.84 -2.08 -3.23
CA ALA A 101 8.46 -3.08 -4.21
C ALA A 101 7.46 -2.56 -5.25
N ALA A 102 7.56 -3.08 -6.47
CA ALA A 102 6.61 -2.85 -7.53
C ALA A 102 6.38 -4.13 -8.35
N GLY A 103 5.35 -4.13 -9.21
CA GLY A 103 5.09 -5.24 -10.12
C GLY A 103 4.73 -6.53 -9.38
N SER A 104 5.55 -7.57 -9.54
CA SER A 104 5.25 -8.93 -9.06
C SER A 104 5.03 -9.04 -7.55
N CYS A 105 5.55 -8.12 -6.73
CA CYS A 105 5.34 -8.16 -5.28
C CYS A 105 3.90 -7.87 -4.84
N TRP A 106 3.04 -7.37 -5.74
CA TRP A 106 1.61 -7.29 -5.48
C TRP A 106 0.97 -8.69 -5.32
N GLU A 107 1.61 -9.76 -5.83
CA GLU A 107 1.07 -11.11 -5.87
C GLU A 107 2.06 -12.16 -5.33
N GLY A 108 1.58 -13.07 -4.48
CA GLY A 108 2.31 -14.31 -4.16
C GLY A 108 3.47 -14.23 -3.15
N VAL A 109 3.64 -13.11 -2.43
CA VAL A 109 4.68 -12.98 -1.40
C VAL A 109 4.08 -12.82 0.00
N ASP A 110 4.64 -13.57 0.94
CA ASP A 110 4.19 -13.63 2.33
C ASP A 110 5.36 -13.33 3.31
N PHE A 111 5.33 -12.18 3.99
CA PHE A 111 6.05 -11.67 5.19
C PHE A 111 5.30 -11.83 6.57
N PRO A 112 5.34 -12.98 7.24
CA PRO A 112 4.50 -13.24 8.42
C PRO A 112 4.87 -12.40 9.65
N GLY A 113 3.90 -12.19 10.54
CA GLY A 113 4.12 -11.51 11.82
C GLY A 113 4.52 -10.05 11.68
N ASP A 114 5.43 -9.61 12.53
CA ASP A 114 5.77 -8.18 12.64
C ASP A 114 6.62 -7.63 11.50
N MET A 115 7.19 -8.51 10.66
CA MET A 115 8.03 -8.18 9.50
C MET A 115 7.40 -7.10 8.60
N VAL A 116 6.06 -7.12 8.46
CA VAL A 116 5.30 -6.06 7.80
C VAL A 116 4.14 -5.63 8.69
N SER A 117 4.41 -4.64 9.53
CA SER A 117 3.41 -3.98 10.38
C SER A 117 2.91 -2.66 9.78
N SER A 118 3.48 -2.24 8.65
CA SER A 118 3.09 -1.05 7.90
C SER A 118 3.06 -1.38 6.40
N LEU A 119 1.89 -1.26 5.78
CA LEU A 119 1.71 -1.41 4.35
C LEU A 119 1.38 -0.04 3.76
N ILE A 120 2.23 0.45 2.87
CA ILE A 120 2.03 1.73 2.18
C ILE A 120 1.74 1.45 0.72
N ILE A 121 0.56 1.83 0.25
CA ILE A 121 0.16 1.78 -1.16
C ILE A 121 0.33 3.18 -1.74
N VAL A 122 1.35 3.36 -2.56
CA VAL A 122 1.74 4.70 -3.04
C VAL A 122 0.71 5.28 -4.02
N ARG A 123 0.02 4.42 -4.76
CA ARG A 123 -1.06 4.83 -5.66
C ARG A 123 -2.12 3.76 -5.81
N LEU A 124 -3.34 4.18 -6.13
CA LEU A 124 -4.40 3.28 -6.54
C LEU A 124 -3.95 2.47 -7.78
N PRO A 125 -4.05 1.12 -7.74
CA PRO A 125 -3.46 0.22 -8.74
C PRO A 125 -4.29 0.12 -10.03
N PHE A 126 -4.57 1.27 -10.64
CA PHE A 126 -5.17 1.32 -11.97
C PHE A 126 -4.26 0.63 -13.00
N ALA A 127 -4.86 -0.19 -13.85
CA ALA A 127 -4.14 -0.83 -14.95
C ALA A 127 -3.58 0.23 -15.91
N VAL A 128 -2.40 -0.05 -16.46
CA VAL A 128 -1.86 0.72 -17.58
C VAL A 128 -2.61 0.26 -18.83
N PRO A 129 -3.19 1.18 -19.63
CA PRO A 129 -3.85 0.79 -20.86
C PRO A 129 -2.91 0.04 -21.81
N ASP A 130 -3.36 -1.12 -22.27
CA ASP A 130 -2.73 -1.96 -23.28
C ASP A 130 -3.65 -2.11 -24.51
N PRO A 131 -3.17 -2.68 -25.63
CA PRO A 131 -3.99 -2.85 -26.83
C PRO A 131 -5.29 -3.63 -26.62
N ILE A 132 -5.33 -4.55 -25.64
CA ILE A 132 -6.52 -5.34 -25.33
C ILE A 132 -7.54 -4.44 -24.63
N SER A 133 -7.12 -3.66 -23.64
CA SER A 133 -7.97 -2.71 -22.93
C SER A 133 -8.53 -1.61 -23.85
N GLU A 134 -7.74 -1.15 -24.83
CA GLU A 134 -8.21 -0.17 -25.82
C GLU A 134 -9.17 -0.78 -26.85
N ALA A 135 -9.07 -2.08 -27.15
CA ALA A 135 -10.06 -2.79 -27.95
C ALA A 135 -11.37 -2.96 -27.17
N GLN A 136 -11.30 -3.44 -25.92
CA GLN A 136 -12.45 -3.62 -25.04
C GLN A 136 -13.19 -2.29 -24.78
N LYS A 137 -12.46 -1.19 -24.63
CA LYS A 137 -13.03 0.15 -24.46
C LYS A 137 -13.96 0.58 -25.60
N LYS A 138 -13.79 0.05 -26.81
CA LYS A 138 -14.67 0.34 -27.97
C LYS A 138 -16.03 -0.33 -27.88
N GLU A 139 -16.21 -1.28 -26.96
CA GLU A 139 -17.49 -1.97 -26.72
C GLU A 139 -18.46 -1.15 -25.86
N TYR A 140 -18.05 0.03 -25.38
CA TYR A 140 -18.82 0.89 -24.50
C TYR A 140 -19.18 2.21 -25.19
N ASP A 141 -20.39 2.70 -24.95
CA ASP A 141 -20.90 3.94 -25.54
C ASP A 141 -20.10 5.18 -25.11
N CYS A 142 -19.56 5.18 -23.89
CA CYS A 142 -18.69 6.26 -23.42
C CYS A 142 -17.59 5.78 -22.46
N LEU A 143 -16.54 6.61 -22.33
CA LEU A 143 -15.40 6.31 -21.46
C LEU A 143 -15.81 6.15 -19.99
N LYS A 144 -16.82 6.88 -19.52
CA LYS A 144 -17.27 6.80 -18.13
C LYS A 144 -17.81 5.39 -17.81
N ASP A 145 -18.58 4.81 -18.73
CA ASP A 145 -19.18 3.50 -18.53
C ASP A 145 -18.11 2.39 -18.55
N TYR A 146 -17.13 2.48 -19.47
CA TYR A 146 -15.97 1.59 -19.47
C TYR A 146 -15.17 1.68 -18.16
N ILE A 147 -14.93 2.90 -17.66
CA ILE A 147 -14.20 3.09 -16.40
C ILE A 147 -14.94 2.42 -15.25
N GLN A 148 -16.25 2.60 -15.15
CA GLN A 148 -17.02 2.03 -14.04
C GLN A 148 -17.24 0.52 -14.16
N ALA A 149 -17.42 0.01 -15.37
CA ALA A 149 -17.69 -1.41 -15.59
C ALA A 149 -16.44 -2.29 -15.57
N VAL A 150 -15.26 -1.74 -15.90
CA VAL A 150 -14.02 -2.53 -16.07
C VAL A 150 -12.89 -2.00 -15.22
N VAL A 151 -12.52 -0.73 -15.41
CA VAL A 151 -11.28 -0.17 -14.84
C VAL A 151 -11.33 -0.09 -13.30
N VAL A 152 -12.48 0.33 -12.75
CA VAL A 152 -12.70 0.42 -11.30
C VAL A 152 -12.71 -0.97 -10.67
N PRO A 153 -13.51 -1.96 -11.15
CA PRO A 153 -13.46 -3.32 -10.63
C PRO A 153 -12.07 -3.95 -10.64
N ASP A 154 -11.29 -3.75 -11.70
CA ASP A 154 -9.92 -4.25 -11.81
C ASP A 154 -8.99 -3.59 -10.78
N MET A 155 -9.11 -2.27 -10.58
CA MET A 155 -8.38 -1.54 -9.56
C MET A 155 -8.73 -2.07 -8.16
N GLN A 156 -10.02 -2.25 -7.86
CA GLN A 156 -10.48 -2.79 -6.57
C GLN A 156 -9.95 -4.22 -6.33
N LYS A 157 -9.92 -5.06 -7.37
CA LYS A 157 -9.35 -6.42 -7.28
C LYS A 157 -7.87 -6.39 -6.90
N LYS A 158 -7.08 -5.54 -7.58
CA LYS A 158 -5.65 -5.37 -7.26
C LYS A 158 -5.43 -4.74 -5.89
N LEU A 159 -6.30 -3.80 -5.50
CA LEU A 159 -6.25 -3.19 -4.17
C LEU A 159 -6.48 -4.23 -3.07
N ARG A 160 -7.47 -5.12 -3.24
CA ARG A 160 -7.70 -6.27 -2.32
C ARG A 160 -6.48 -7.19 -2.23
N GLN A 161 -5.84 -7.50 -3.37
CA GLN A 161 -4.63 -8.32 -3.38
C GLN A 161 -3.48 -7.66 -2.63
N GLY A 162 -3.26 -6.37 -2.83
CA GLY A 162 -2.26 -5.59 -2.10
C GLY A 162 -2.56 -5.52 -0.60
N PHE A 163 -3.81 -5.23 -0.24
CA PHE A 163 -4.29 -5.21 1.15
C PHE A 163 -4.10 -6.57 1.85
N GLY A 164 -4.26 -7.68 1.12
CA GLY A 164 -4.03 -9.03 1.65
C GLY A 164 -2.60 -9.29 2.14
N ARG A 165 -1.65 -8.35 1.96
CA ARG A 165 -0.31 -8.41 2.56
C ARG A 165 -0.27 -7.91 4.00
N ALA A 166 -1.28 -7.16 4.43
CA ALA A 166 -1.33 -6.50 5.73
C ALA A 166 -1.56 -7.47 6.89
N LEU A 167 -2.39 -8.51 6.72
CA LEU A 167 -2.74 -9.46 7.79
C LEU A 167 -2.74 -10.89 7.24
N ARG A 168 -2.05 -11.81 7.92
CA ARG A 168 -2.02 -13.25 7.58
C ARG A 168 -2.44 -14.15 8.71
N THR A 169 -2.18 -13.72 9.94
CA THR A 169 -2.64 -14.40 11.15
C THR A 169 -3.69 -13.55 11.86
N GLU A 170 -4.52 -14.20 12.67
CA GLU A 170 -5.55 -13.54 13.49
C GLU A 170 -4.97 -12.58 14.53
N THR A 171 -3.66 -12.70 14.81
CA THR A 171 -2.94 -11.86 15.78
C THR A 171 -2.13 -10.75 15.13
N ASP A 172 -1.93 -10.79 13.80
CA ASP A 172 -1.18 -9.77 13.10
C ASP A 172 -1.83 -8.40 13.32
N THR A 173 -0.99 -7.36 13.36
CA THR A 173 -1.46 -5.98 13.45
C THR A 173 -0.73 -5.14 12.42
N CYS A 174 -1.48 -4.36 11.64
CA CYS A 174 -0.91 -3.63 10.52
C CYS A 174 -1.59 -2.28 10.28
N VAL A 175 -0.78 -1.29 9.98
CA VAL A 175 -1.24 0.01 9.47
C VAL A 175 -1.22 -0.06 7.95
N VAL A 176 -2.35 0.21 7.31
CA VAL A 176 -2.44 0.32 5.85
C VAL A 176 -2.61 1.79 5.49
N THR A 177 -1.69 2.33 4.72
CA THR A 177 -1.74 3.71 4.24
C THR A 177 -1.90 3.76 2.73
N ILE A 178 -2.78 4.61 2.21
CA ILE A 178 -2.87 4.88 0.77
C ILE A 178 -2.45 6.33 0.50
N LEU A 179 -1.37 6.51 -0.26
CA LEU A 179 -0.81 7.83 -0.58
C LEU A 179 -1.30 8.37 -1.93
N ASP A 180 -2.59 8.16 -2.20
CA ASP A 180 -3.26 8.64 -3.42
C ASP A 180 -4.37 9.61 -3.04
N GLU A 181 -4.28 10.85 -3.51
CA GLU A 181 -5.24 11.92 -3.25
C GLU A 181 -6.66 11.55 -3.70
N ARG A 182 -6.79 10.63 -4.67
CA ARG A 182 -8.10 10.19 -5.16
C ARG A 182 -8.78 9.19 -4.21
N ALA A 183 -8.06 8.62 -3.26
CA ALA A 183 -8.58 7.72 -2.24
C ALA A 183 -9.02 8.46 -0.96
N GLY A 184 -8.55 9.69 -0.75
CA GLY A 184 -8.93 10.52 0.40
C GLY A 184 -10.43 10.78 0.48
N GLU A 185 -10.90 11.33 1.60
CA GLU A 185 -12.34 11.53 1.91
C GLU A 185 -13.10 12.29 0.81
N ASP A 186 -12.53 13.37 0.29
CA ASP A 186 -13.08 14.14 -0.85
C ASP A 186 -12.59 13.63 -2.23
N GLY A 187 -11.94 12.46 -2.25
CA GLY A 187 -11.32 11.87 -3.41
C GLY A 187 -12.32 11.21 -4.35
N ARG A 188 -12.03 11.26 -5.66
CA ARG A 188 -12.91 10.70 -6.71
C ARG A 188 -13.26 9.22 -6.50
N TYR A 189 -12.35 8.44 -5.92
CA TYR A 189 -12.46 6.99 -5.77
C TYR A 189 -12.60 6.56 -4.31
N HIS A 190 -12.99 7.48 -3.41
CA HIS A 190 -13.10 7.20 -1.97
C HIS A 190 -14.04 6.01 -1.70
N GLU A 191 -15.27 6.09 -2.21
CA GLU A 191 -16.29 5.07 -2.03
C GLU A 191 -15.86 3.72 -2.61
N GLU A 192 -15.23 3.71 -3.79
CA GLU A 192 -14.72 2.48 -4.41
C GLU A 192 -13.59 1.85 -3.58
N VAL A 193 -12.73 2.65 -2.96
CA VAL A 193 -11.69 2.18 -2.04
C VAL A 193 -12.31 1.59 -0.77
N MET A 194 -13.24 2.31 -0.15
CA MET A 194 -13.94 1.86 1.07
C MET A 194 -14.79 0.60 0.82
N CYS A 195 -15.35 0.45 -0.38
CA CYS A 195 -16.06 -0.75 -0.81
C CYS A 195 -15.10 -1.94 -1.06
N ALA A 196 -13.88 -1.69 -1.54
CA ALA A 196 -12.91 -2.74 -1.82
C ALA A 196 -12.26 -3.32 -0.57
N LEU A 197 -12.04 -2.49 0.45
CA LEU A 197 -11.34 -2.86 1.68
C LEU A 197 -12.31 -3.38 2.75
N PRO A 198 -11.87 -4.28 3.65
CA PRO A 198 -12.67 -4.61 4.82
C PRO A 198 -12.83 -3.39 5.73
N LYS A 199 -13.86 -3.42 6.59
CA LYS A 199 -14.08 -2.35 7.57
C LYS A 199 -12.92 -2.33 8.56
N CYS A 200 -12.08 -1.30 8.46
CA CYS A 200 -10.97 -1.03 9.37
C CYS A 200 -11.27 0.19 10.24
N LYS A 201 -10.53 0.34 11.34
CA LYS A 201 -10.50 1.61 12.05
C LYS A 201 -9.76 2.63 11.17
N MET A 202 -10.25 3.86 11.09
CA MET A 202 -9.58 4.94 10.36
C MET A 202 -8.72 5.79 11.29
N ALA A 203 -7.57 6.22 10.81
CA ALA A 203 -6.70 7.21 11.45
C ALA A 203 -7.04 8.61 10.94
N GLU A 204 -7.07 9.59 11.83
CA GLU A 204 -7.25 11.01 11.46
C GLU A 204 -5.92 11.63 11.07
N ASP A 205 -4.86 11.29 11.81
CA ASP A 205 -3.51 11.81 11.59
C ASP A 205 -2.41 10.75 11.80
N ILE A 206 -1.16 11.16 11.55
CA ILE A 206 0.02 10.31 11.73
C ILE A 206 0.27 9.92 13.20
N LYS A 207 -0.24 10.67 14.18
CA LYS A 207 -0.08 10.34 15.60
C LYS A 207 -0.96 9.15 15.99
N ASP A 208 -2.09 8.96 15.32
CA ASP A 208 -2.91 7.75 15.49
C ASP A 208 -2.18 6.51 15.01
N VAL A 209 -1.40 6.60 13.93
CA VAL A 209 -0.50 5.53 13.45
C VAL A 209 0.50 5.13 14.54
N GLN A 210 1.21 6.12 15.11
CA GLN A 210 2.16 5.90 16.20
C GLN A 210 1.50 5.28 17.44
N ARG A 211 0.33 5.81 17.84
CA ARG A 211 -0.42 5.32 18.99
C ARG A 211 -0.88 3.89 18.78
N PHE A 212 -1.33 3.55 17.57
CA PHE A 212 -1.75 2.20 17.23
C PHE A 212 -0.60 1.21 17.34
N ILE A 213 0.55 1.48 16.71
CA ILE A 213 1.73 0.59 16.80
C ILE A 213 2.18 0.45 18.26
N ARG A 214 2.31 1.55 19.00
CA ARG A 214 2.69 1.54 20.42
C ARG A 214 1.76 0.71 21.31
N ASN A 215 0.46 0.72 21.03
CA ASN A 215 -0.51 -0.01 21.82
C ASN A 215 -0.57 -1.50 21.48
N ARG A 216 -0.01 -1.91 20.33
CA ARG A 216 -0.16 -3.27 19.80
C ARG A 216 1.12 -4.08 19.80
N LYS A 217 2.28 -3.43 19.80
CA LYS A 217 3.59 -4.08 19.74
C LYS A 217 4.30 -4.05 21.09
N GLY A 218 5.00 -5.13 21.43
CA GLY A 218 5.86 -5.21 22.61
C GLY A 218 7.21 -4.52 22.41
N VAL A 219 8.10 -4.64 23.39
CA VAL A 219 9.41 -3.97 23.37
C VAL A 219 10.32 -4.54 22.28
N GLU A 220 10.22 -5.85 22.06
CA GLU A 220 10.95 -6.61 21.05
C GLU A 220 10.78 -6.09 19.63
N TYR A 221 9.66 -5.43 19.34
CA TYR A 221 9.39 -4.80 18.04
C TYR A 221 10.32 -3.61 17.73
N TYR A 222 10.80 -2.93 18.78
CA TYR A 222 11.60 -1.71 18.69
C TYR A 222 13.11 -1.94 18.88
N LEU A 223 13.52 -3.19 19.10
CA LEU A 223 14.92 -3.60 19.19
C LEU A 223 15.48 -3.81 17.78
#